data_AF-A0A7W6MXS6-F1
#
_entry.id   AF-A0A7W6MXS6-F1
#
_cell.length_a   1.000
_cell.length_b   1.000
_cell.length_c   1.000
_cell.angle_alpha   90.00
_cell.angle_beta   90.00
_cell.angle_gamma   90.00
#
_symmetry.space_group_name_H-M   'P 1'
#
loop_
_entity.id
_entity.type
_entity.pdbx_description
1 polymer ?
#
loop_
_entity_poly.entity_id
_entity_poly.type
_entity_poly.pdbx_seq_one_letter_code
_entity_poly.pdbx_strand_id
1 'polypeptide(L)'
;MSSQRINYIISELIDQYLIEDNLRPWIIGFSGGKDSTVLLQLVWYAISKIPEEKRQRCVYVVCNDTLVENPIIAKYVDNVLGKIQTAAVCQDMPIYVKRTIPRLEDSFWVNVIGRGYPVPNNTFRWCTDKMKIKPTSRFLIEQVAEYGEAIILIGTRSAESVNRAKSIKKHSLRGKRLAKHPYNPNTYVYSPIKDLMLEEVWYIINAMTSPWGADNSKLFQIYMNASADDYECPTIVTDNSHGACGQSRFGCWTCTVVKEDKSLTALVANGEEWLRPLLRFREELFNGRNLSKNRLSTRRNGQIAVSNDGHNQGTYTPEYRIKLLEKLLMAQREVQFERSDIELINNQELVAIQIVWNRDELYKEDVKFLRTVSEIYNNIYDKKIEMEKHTQKMQRELDLLAKVCSDDKSDYELIRELLGLQRNKALLNRKRGLKDDMERVIEKYINKKVG
;
A
#
# COMPACT_ATOMS: atom_id res chain seq x y z
N MET A 1 -24.84 27.08 -14.33
CA MET A 1 -24.83 25.73 -14.94
C MET A 1 -24.36 24.63 -13.97
N SER A 2 -23.34 24.85 -13.11
CA SER A 2 -22.82 23.83 -12.18
C SER A 2 -23.86 23.21 -11.23
N SER A 3 -24.77 24.03 -10.67
CA SER A 3 -25.80 23.56 -9.72
C SER A 3 -26.76 22.51 -10.30
N GLN A 4 -27.17 22.62 -11.57
CA GLN A 4 -28.10 21.66 -12.17
C GLN A 4 -27.51 20.26 -12.33
N ARG A 5 -26.24 20.17 -12.76
CA ARG A 5 -25.55 18.88 -12.92
C ARG A 5 -25.29 18.20 -11.57
N ILE A 6 -24.88 18.98 -10.56
CA ILE A 6 -24.70 18.47 -9.19
C ILE A 6 -26.02 17.92 -8.63
N ASN A 7 -27.12 18.66 -8.79
CA ASN A 7 -28.45 18.20 -8.37
C ASN A 7 -28.91 16.96 -9.12
N TYR A 8 -28.61 16.86 -10.42
CA TYR A 8 -28.86 15.64 -11.20
C TYR A 8 -28.10 14.44 -10.63
N ILE A 9 -26.80 14.58 -10.33
CA ILE A 9 -26.00 13.50 -9.74
C ILE A 9 -26.57 13.07 -8.38
N ILE A 10 -26.95 14.03 -7.52
CA ILE A 10 -27.56 13.72 -6.22
C ILE A 10 -28.88 12.97 -6.40
N SER A 11 -29.73 13.39 -7.34
CA SER A 11 -30.99 12.71 -7.66
C SER A 11 -30.74 11.28 -8.16
N GLU A 12 -29.76 11.10 -9.05
CA GLU A 12 -29.40 9.78 -9.57
C GLU A 12 -28.86 8.84 -8.48
N LEU A 13 -28.08 9.39 -7.53
CA LEU A 13 -27.59 8.65 -6.36
C LEU A 13 -28.74 8.22 -5.45
N ILE A 14 -29.71 9.10 -5.18
CA ILE A 14 -30.90 8.77 -4.38
C ILE A 14 -31.68 7.64 -5.04
N ASP A 15 -31.97 7.78 -6.34
CA ASP A 15 -32.71 6.78 -7.11
C ASP A 15 -31.99 5.43 -7.08
N GLN A 16 -30.68 5.41 -7.36
CA GLN A 16 -29.89 4.18 -7.31
C GLN A 16 -29.81 3.56 -5.90
N TYR A 17 -29.79 4.37 -4.84
CA TYR A 17 -29.72 3.89 -3.46
C TYR A 17 -31.03 3.20 -3.03
N LEU A 18 -32.17 3.69 -3.51
CA LEU A 18 -33.51 3.19 -3.18
C LEU A 18 -33.98 1.99 -4.04
N ILE A 19 -33.23 1.62 -5.08
CA ILE A 19 -33.55 0.42 -5.87
C ILE A 19 -33.55 -0.83 -4.98
N GLU A 20 -34.60 -1.64 -5.12
CA GLU A 20 -34.70 -2.96 -4.50
C GLU A 20 -33.76 -3.96 -5.20
N ASP A 21 -32.53 -4.00 -4.74
CA ASP A 21 -31.47 -4.89 -5.23
C ASP A 21 -30.84 -5.72 -4.10
N ASN A 22 -31.66 -6.19 -3.16
CA ASN A 22 -31.21 -6.91 -1.95
C ASN A 22 -30.24 -6.11 -1.08
N LEU A 23 -30.36 -4.77 -1.08
CA LEU A 23 -29.52 -3.87 -0.29
C LEU A 23 -28.02 -4.09 -0.53
N ARG A 24 -27.62 -4.37 -1.78
CA ARG A 24 -26.21 -4.52 -2.18
C ARG A 24 -25.38 -3.39 -1.57
N PRO A 25 -24.36 -3.70 -0.74
CA PRO A 25 -23.56 -2.69 -0.09
C PRO A 25 -22.83 -1.83 -1.13
N TRP A 26 -22.73 -0.54 -0.83
CA TRP A 26 -21.94 0.39 -1.62
C TRP A 26 -20.53 0.45 -1.07
N ILE A 27 -19.53 0.31 -1.92
CA ILE A 27 -18.12 0.37 -1.55
C ILE A 27 -17.50 1.56 -2.27
N ILE A 28 -17.12 2.59 -1.51
CA ILE A 28 -16.49 3.79 -2.02
C ILE A 28 -14.99 3.69 -1.77
N GLY A 29 -14.20 3.63 -2.83
CA GLY A 29 -12.75 3.77 -2.72
C GLY A 29 -12.37 5.20 -2.37
N PHE A 30 -11.84 5.42 -1.17
CA PHE A 30 -11.48 6.73 -0.66
C PHE A 30 -9.97 6.86 -0.49
N SER A 31 -9.37 7.85 -1.16
CA SER A 31 -7.93 8.12 -1.09
C SER A 31 -7.60 9.47 -0.44
N GLY A 32 -8.61 10.19 0.04
CA GLY A 32 -8.50 11.58 0.51
C GLY A 32 -8.13 12.60 -0.56
N GLY A 33 -8.13 12.21 -1.84
CA GLY A 33 -7.94 13.13 -2.95
C GLY A 33 -9.22 13.89 -3.31
N LYS A 34 -9.11 14.90 -4.17
CA LYS A 34 -10.24 15.75 -4.60
C LYS A 34 -11.43 14.94 -5.12
N ASP A 35 -11.20 13.99 -6.03
CA ASP A 35 -12.26 13.24 -6.71
C ASP A 35 -12.99 12.28 -5.75
N SER A 36 -12.25 11.58 -4.88
CA SER A 36 -12.85 10.70 -3.87
C SER A 36 -13.61 11.47 -2.78
N THR A 37 -13.13 12.67 -2.44
CA THR A 37 -13.81 13.57 -1.50
C THR A 37 -15.14 14.04 -2.06
N VAL A 38 -15.17 14.52 -3.31
CA VAL A 38 -16.41 14.93 -3.99
C VAL A 38 -17.40 13.78 -4.10
N LEU A 39 -16.93 12.59 -4.52
CA LEU A 39 -17.80 11.42 -4.61
C LEU A 39 -18.48 11.12 -3.26
N LEU A 40 -17.70 11.09 -2.17
CA LEU A 40 -18.24 10.82 -0.84
C LEU A 40 -19.17 11.95 -0.36
N GLN A 41 -18.84 13.22 -0.61
CA GLN A 41 -19.72 14.35 -0.28
C GLN A 41 -21.08 14.20 -0.97
N LEU A 42 -21.09 13.95 -2.29
CA LEU A 42 -22.33 13.79 -3.05
C LEU A 42 -23.16 12.59 -2.59
N VAL A 43 -22.52 11.46 -2.27
CA VAL A 43 -23.21 10.29 -1.69
C VAL A 43 -23.80 10.64 -0.32
N TRP A 44 -23.05 11.32 0.53
CA TRP A 44 -23.53 11.73 1.86
C TRP A 44 -24.76 12.63 1.76
N TYR A 45 -24.71 13.64 0.89
CA TYR A 45 -25.85 14.53 0.64
C TYR A 45 -27.04 13.85 0.00
N ALA A 46 -26.82 12.85 -0.85
CA ALA A 46 -27.89 12.03 -1.39
C ALA A 46 -28.60 11.27 -0.26
N ILE A 47 -27.85 10.56 0.58
CA ILE A 47 -28.40 9.75 1.66
C ILE A 47 -29.06 10.62 2.75
N SER A 48 -28.50 11.80 3.05
CA SER A 48 -29.09 12.71 4.04
C SER A 48 -30.46 13.27 3.61
N LYS A 49 -30.77 13.26 2.30
CA LYS A 49 -32.10 13.64 1.77
C LYS A 49 -33.12 12.49 1.82
N ILE A 50 -32.68 11.27 2.13
CA ILE A 50 -33.55 10.10 2.27
C ILE A 50 -34.06 10.03 3.72
N PRO A 51 -35.34 9.70 3.96
CA PRO A 51 -35.86 9.45 5.31
C PRO A 51 -35.07 8.35 6.04
N GLU A 52 -34.83 8.52 7.34
CA GLU A 52 -33.98 7.64 8.14
C GLU A 52 -34.38 6.16 8.05
N GLU A 53 -35.68 5.89 8.00
CA GLU A 53 -36.23 4.53 7.94
C GLU A 53 -35.85 3.77 6.67
N LYS A 54 -35.49 4.51 5.61
CA LYS A 54 -35.08 3.98 4.31
C LYS A 54 -33.57 3.92 4.12
N ARG A 55 -32.76 4.40 5.09
CA ARG A 55 -31.29 4.38 5.04
C ARG A 55 -30.70 3.02 5.44
N GLN A 56 -31.19 1.95 4.82
CA GLN A 56 -30.88 0.57 5.22
C GLN A 56 -29.64 -0.01 4.53
N ARG A 57 -29.26 0.53 3.37
CA ARG A 57 -28.13 0.02 2.59
C ARG A 57 -26.81 0.49 3.21
N CYS A 58 -25.94 -0.45 3.55
CA CYS A 58 -24.61 -0.17 4.07
C CYS A 58 -23.70 0.49 3.02
N VAL A 59 -22.94 1.51 3.43
CA VAL A 59 -21.97 2.22 2.61
C VAL A 59 -20.59 2.14 3.26
N TYR A 60 -19.68 1.39 2.67
CA TYR A 60 -18.31 1.25 3.14
C TYR A 60 -17.40 2.28 2.48
N VAL A 61 -16.78 3.13 3.29
CA VAL A 61 -15.70 4.03 2.87
C VAL A 61 -14.39 3.29 3.07
N VAL A 62 -13.83 2.77 1.97
CA VAL A 62 -12.63 1.93 2.00
C VAL A 62 -11.41 2.74 1.63
N CYS A 63 -10.47 2.87 2.57
CA CYS A 63 -9.17 3.47 2.32
C CYS A 63 -8.08 2.38 2.31
N ASN A 64 -7.33 2.29 1.20
CA ASN A 64 -6.19 1.39 1.10
C ASN A 64 -4.91 2.11 1.49
N ASP A 65 -4.35 1.75 2.63
CA ASP A 65 -3.10 2.27 3.13
C ASP A 65 -1.95 1.33 2.76
N THR A 66 -0.99 1.85 2.00
CA THR A 66 0.17 1.08 1.55
C THR A 66 1.32 1.03 2.57
N LEU A 67 1.19 1.73 3.71
CA LEU A 67 2.22 1.89 4.75
C LEU A 67 3.48 2.66 4.32
N VAL A 68 3.49 3.18 3.09
CA VAL A 68 4.60 3.99 2.53
C VAL A 68 4.06 5.24 1.82
N GLU A 69 2.85 5.66 2.15
CA GLU A 69 2.27 6.92 1.69
C GLU A 69 3.08 8.11 2.23
N ASN A 70 3.04 9.25 1.57
CA ASN A 70 3.65 10.48 2.09
C ASN A 70 3.11 10.75 3.52
N PRO A 71 3.96 10.95 4.54
CA PRO A 71 3.49 11.05 5.93
C PRO A 71 2.52 12.21 6.20
N ILE A 72 2.67 13.35 5.52
CA ILE A 72 1.72 14.48 5.63
C ILE A 72 0.34 14.06 5.13
N ILE A 73 0.32 13.37 3.98
CA ILE A 73 -0.91 12.91 3.35
C ILE A 73 -1.55 11.81 4.18
N ALA A 74 -0.77 10.84 4.67
CA ALA A 74 -1.26 9.77 5.52
C ALA A 74 -1.96 10.33 6.77
N LYS A 75 -1.33 11.30 7.45
CA LYS A 75 -1.91 11.95 8.64
C LYS A 75 -3.16 12.75 8.31
N TYR A 76 -3.18 13.46 7.18
CA TYR A 76 -4.37 14.16 6.70
C TYR A 76 -5.54 13.18 6.45
N VAL A 77 -5.28 12.08 5.73
CA VAL A 77 -6.29 11.06 5.42
C VAL A 77 -6.82 10.44 6.70
N ASP A 78 -5.95 10.08 7.64
CA ASP A 78 -6.35 9.48 8.92
C ASP A 78 -7.26 10.41 9.75
N ASN A 79 -6.94 11.71 9.79
CA ASN A 79 -7.79 12.70 10.43
C ASN A 79 -9.17 12.81 9.75
N VAL A 80 -9.21 12.81 8.41
CA VAL A 80 -10.47 12.89 7.65
C VAL A 80 -11.31 11.64 7.85
N LEU A 81 -10.70 10.45 7.83
CA LEU A 81 -11.38 9.18 8.09
C LEU A 81 -11.96 9.13 9.50
N GLY A 82 -11.23 9.62 10.50
CA GLY A 82 -11.74 9.76 11.87
C GLY A 82 -12.98 10.66 11.93
N LYS A 83 -12.95 11.82 11.25
CA LYS A 83 -14.10 12.72 11.15
C LYS A 83 -15.30 12.09 10.44
N ILE A 84 -15.07 11.38 9.34
CA ILE A 84 -16.11 10.62 8.62
C ILE A 84 -16.77 9.61 9.56
N GLN A 85 -15.97 8.85 10.31
CA GLN A 85 -16.49 7.84 11.24
C GLN A 85 -17.32 8.47 12.36
N THR A 86 -16.84 9.55 12.97
CA THR A 86 -17.58 10.27 14.03
C THR A 86 -18.88 10.87 13.49
N ALA A 87 -18.82 11.56 12.35
CA ALA A 87 -19.99 12.19 11.75
C ALA A 87 -21.03 11.17 11.30
N ALA A 88 -20.62 9.99 10.84
CA ALA A 88 -21.55 8.94 10.44
C ALA A 88 -22.39 8.47 11.62
N VAL A 89 -21.76 8.33 12.80
CA VAL A 89 -22.46 7.98 14.05
C VAL A 89 -23.34 9.14 14.53
N CYS A 90 -22.83 10.37 14.53
CA CYS A 90 -23.60 11.52 15.03
C CYS A 90 -24.81 11.90 14.15
N GLN A 91 -24.85 11.46 12.89
CA GLN A 91 -25.90 11.78 11.91
C GLN A 91 -26.73 10.55 11.54
N ASP A 92 -26.58 9.43 12.25
CA ASP A 92 -27.26 8.16 11.97
C ASP A 92 -27.16 7.74 10.50
N MET A 93 -25.96 7.89 9.92
CA MET A 93 -25.67 7.53 8.54
C MET A 93 -25.20 6.07 8.46
N PRO A 94 -25.67 5.28 7.48
CA PRO A 94 -25.25 3.89 7.28
C PRO A 94 -23.86 3.79 6.65
N ILE A 95 -22.91 4.60 7.11
CA ILE A 95 -21.57 4.77 6.55
C ILE A 95 -20.53 4.18 7.51
N TYR A 96 -19.69 3.28 7.00
CA TYR A 96 -18.68 2.57 7.78
C TYR A 96 -17.30 2.76 7.17
N VAL A 97 -16.35 3.27 7.95
CA VAL A 97 -14.96 3.42 7.49
C VAL A 97 -14.22 2.10 7.66
N LYS A 98 -13.53 1.67 6.59
CA LYS A 98 -12.68 0.47 6.59
C LYS A 98 -11.31 0.80 6.01
N ARG A 99 -10.26 0.59 6.81
CA ARG A 99 -8.88 0.64 6.34
C ARG A 99 -8.45 -0.75 5.88
N THR A 100 -7.84 -0.82 4.71
CA THR A 100 -7.21 -2.04 4.19
C THR A 100 -5.71 -1.81 4.10
N ILE A 101 -4.93 -2.79 4.55
CA ILE A 101 -3.46 -2.76 4.54
C ILE A 101 -2.90 -4.00 3.83
N PRO A 102 -1.70 -3.92 3.23
CA PRO A 102 -0.98 -5.10 2.79
C PRO A 102 -0.77 -6.06 3.97
N ARG A 103 -0.76 -7.37 3.67
CA ARG A 103 -0.23 -8.33 4.65
C ARG A 103 1.25 -8.03 4.86
N LEU A 104 1.78 -8.38 6.03
CA LEU A 104 3.18 -8.18 6.37
C LEU A 104 4.13 -8.72 5.28
N GLU A 105 3.85 -9.91 4.74
CA GLU A 105 4.63 -10.52 3.65
C GLU A 105 4.58 -9.77 2.30
N ASP A 106 3.57 -8.93 2.12
CA ASP A 106 3.31 -8.10 0.95
C ASP A 106 3.73 -6.63 1.16
N SER A 107 4.21 -6.26 2.35
CA SER A 107 4.66 -4.90 2.67
C SER A 107 5.88 -4.50 1.83
N PHE A 108 6.10 -3.19 1.69
CA PHE A 108 7.16 -2.67 0.83
C PHE A 108 8.54 -3.13 1.31
N TRP A 109 8.86 -2.92 2.59
CA TRP A 109 10.18 -3.21 3.13
C TRP A 109 10.47 -4.71 3.25
N VAL A 110 9.45 -5.52 3.57
CA VAL A 110 9.62 -6.98 3.59
C VAL A 110 9.92 -7.51 2.18
N ASN A 111 9.36 -6.92 1.12
CA ASN A 111 9.69 -7.34 -0.25
C ASN A 111 11.03 -6.77 -0.73
N VAL A 112 11.33 -5.50 -0.46
CA VAL A 112 12.56 -4.84 -0.94
C VAL A 112 13.79 -5.26 -0.12
N ILE A 113 13.78 -5.02 1.19
CA ILE A 113 14.91 -5.30 2.10
C ILE A 113 14.89 -6.76 2.53
N GLY A 114 13.70 -7.29 2.83
CA GLY A 114 13.53 -8.67 3.27
C GLY A 114 13.72 -9.68 2.15
N ARG A 115 13.13 -9.50 0.96
CA ARG A 115 13.23 -10.48 -0.14
C ARG A 115 14.25 -10.11 -1.22
N GLY A 116 14.77 -8.89 -1.20
CA GLY A 116 15.66 -8.38 -2.23
C GLY A 116 14.94 -8.04 -3.54
N TYR A 117 13.64 -7.75 -3.53
CA TYR A 117 12.98 -7.34 -4.77
C TYR A 117 13.46 -5.96 -5.20
N PRO A 118 13.76 -5.76 -6.50
CA PRO A 118 14.01 -4.42 -6.99
C PRO A 118 12.80 -3.54 -6.78
N VAL A 119 13.08 -2.28 -6.43
CA VAL A 119 12.03 -1.28 -6.28
C VAL A 119 11.28 -1.08 -7.61
N PRO A 120 9.97 -0.78 -7.57
CA PRO A 120 9.13 -0.76 -8.77
C PRO A 120 9.65 0.17 -9.88
N ASN A 121 9.49 -0.28 -11.12
CA ASN A 121 9.75 0.51 -12.33
C ASN A 121 8.56 0.40 -13.30
N ASN A 122 8.68 0.91 -14.52
CA ASN A 122 7.57 0.89 -15.48
C ASN A 122 7.10 -0.52 -15.87
N THR A 123 8.00 -1.51 -15.94
CA THR A 123 7.69 -2.88 -16.35
C THR A 123 7.44 -3.82 -15.17
N PHE A 124 8.00 -3.52 -14.00
CA PHE A 124 7.95 -4.35 -12.81
C PHE A 124 7.24 -3.62 -11.66
N ARG A 125 5.90 -3.54 -11.73
CA ARG A 125 5.03 -2.82 -10.77
C ARG A 125 4.36 -3.74 -9.75
N TRP A 126 5.16 -4.55 -9.05
CA TRP A 126 4.65 -5.52 -8.08
C TRP A 126 3.87 -4.87 -6.90
N CYS A 127 4.18 -3.62 -6.55
CA CYS A 127 3.51 -2.90 -5.47
C CYS A 127 2.02 -2.69 -5.74
N THR A 128 1.60 -2.53 -7.01
CA THR A 128 0.18 -2.35 -7.35
C THR A 128 -0.64 -3.59 -7.01
N ASP A 129 -0.17 -4.77 -7.41
CA ASP A 129 -0.84 -6.04 -7.09
C ASP A 129 -0.84 -6.30 -5.57
N LYS A 130 0.33 -6.27 -4.96
CA LYS A 130 0.53 -6.68 -3.56
C LYS A 130 -0.08 -5.72 -2.54
N MET A 131 0.07 -4.41 -2.78
CA MET A 131 -0.22 -3.39 -1.78
C MET A 131 -1.49 -2.59 -2.05
N LYS A 132 -2.07 -2.66 -3.26
CA LYS A 132 -3.32 -1.95 -3.60
C LYS A 132 -4.45 -2.88 -3.99
N ILE A 133 -4.20 -3.82 -4.92
CA ILE A 133 -5.24 -4.70 -5.45
C ILE A 133 -5.59 -5.79 -4.42
N LYS A 134 -4.61 -6.53 -3.90
CA LYS A 134 -4.87 -7.65 -2.98
C LYS A 134 -5.58 -7.24 -1.69
N PRO A 135 -5.21 -6.14 -0.99
CA PRO A 135 -5.92 -5.74 0.23
C PRO A 135 -7.39 -5.40 -0.03
N THR A 136 -7.65 -4.57 -1.04
CA THR A 136 -8.99 -4.16 -1.43
C THR A 136 -9.84 -5.35 -1.91
N SER A 137 -9.24 -6.27 -2.68
CA SER A 137 -9.94 -7.45 -3.19
C SER A 137 -10.35 -8.41 -2.08
N ARG A 138 -9.56 -8.57 -1.02
CA ARG A 138 -9.95 -9.40 0.13
C ARG A 138 -11.21 -8.85 0.80
N PHE A 139 -11.22 -7.55 1.06
CA PHE A 139 -12.40 -6.89 1.63
C PHE A 139 -13.63 -7.06 0.72
N LEU A 140 -13.48 -6.84 -0.58
CA LEU A 140 -14.58 -7.03 -1.53
C LEU A 140 -15.11 -8.47 -1.52
N ILE A 141 -14.23 -9.48 -1.48
CA ILE A 141 -14.63 -10.89 -1.42
C ILE A 141 -15.40 -11.18 -0.13
N GLU A 142 -14.97 -10.63 1.00
CA GLU A 142 -15.68 -10.76 2.29
C GLU A 142 -17.10 -10.17 2.19
N GLN A 143 -17.24 -8.98 1.60
CA GLN A 143 -18.56 -8.34 1.40
C GLN A 143 -19.46 -9.11 0.43
N VAL A 144 -18.90 -9.62 -0.67
CA VAL A 144 -19.65 -10.44 -1.63
C VAL A 144 -20.06 -11.78 -1.00
N ALA A 145 -19.25 -12.35 -0.12
CA ALA A 145 -19.60 -13.57 0.59
C ALA A 145 -20.75 -13.37 1.59
N GLU A 146 -20.82 -12.20 2.23
CA GLU A 146 -21.84 -11.84 3.21
C GLU A 146 -23.17 -11.40 2.55
N TYR A 147 -23.11 -10.56 1.52
CA TYR A 147 -24.28 -9.93 0.89
C TYR A 147 -24.64 -10.49 -0.49
N GLY A 148 -23.87 -11.44 -1.01
CA GLY A 148 -24.06 -12.06 -2.34
C GLY A 148 -23.53 -11.21 -3.50
N GLU A 149 -23.77 -9.90 -3.50
CA GLU A 149 -23.33 -8.94 -4.52
C GLU A 149 -22.93 -7.59 -3.89
N ALA A 150 -22.09 -6.80 -4.57
CA ALA A 150 -21.68 -5.47 -4.11
C ALA A 150 -21.60 -4.43 -5.25
N ILE A 151 -21.75 -3.14 -4.93
CA ILE A 151 -21.60 -2.03 -5.89
C ILE A 151 -20.41 -1.16 -5.48
N ILE A 152 -19.39 -1.08 -6.34
CA ILE A 152 -18.24 -0.20 -6.15
C ILE A 152 -18.52 1.15 -6.80
N LEU A 153 -18.44 2.21 -6.02
CA LEU A 153 -18.51 3.58 -6.50
C LEU A 153 -17.09 4.10 -6.72
N ILE A 154 -16.81 4.57 -7.94
CA ILE A 154 -15.48 5.02 -8.35
C ILE A 154 -15.51 6.48 -8.77
N GLY A 155 -14.58 7.27 -8.24
CA GLY A 155 -14.40 8.70 -8.54
C GLY A 155 -13.64 9.00 -9.84
N THR A 156 -13.68 8.14 -10.85
CA THR A 156 -12.99 8.37 -12.13
C THR A 156 -13.78 9.32 -13.02
N ARG A 157 -13.11 10.25 -13.70
CA ARG A 157 -13.75 11.18 -14.64
C ARG A 157 -13.23 11.00 -16.06
N SER A 158 -14.11 11.19 -17.04
CA SER A 158 -13.78 11.09 -18.47
C SER A 158 -12.75 12.15 -18.88
N ALA A 159 -12.84 13.35 -18.29
CA ALA A 159 -11.93 14.47 -18.56
C ALA A 159 -10.52 14.29 -17.98
N GLU A 160 -10.25 13.27 -17.15
CA GLU A 160 -8.91 13.09 -16.54
C GLU A 160 -7.84 12.64 -17.54
N SER A 161 -8.21 11.86 -18.57
CA SER A 161 -7.29 11.45 -19.64
C SER A 161 -8.03 10.74 -20.76
N VAL A 162 -7.46 10.77 -21.97
CA VAL A 162 -7.94 10.00 -23.14
C VAL A 162 -8.08 8.51 -22.81
N ASN A 163 -7.13 7.94 -22.07
CA ASN A 163 -7.17 6.53 -21.69
C ASN A 163 -8.30 6.21 -20.70
N ARG A 164 -8.58 7.10 -19.74
CA ARG A 164 -9.72 6.93 -18.83
C ARG A 164 -11.06 7.06 -19.56
N ALA A 165 -11.19 8.02 -20.47
CA ALA A 165 -12.39 8.15 -21.32
C ALA A 165 -12.65 6.87 -22.14
N LYS A 166 -11.61 6.31 -22.77
CA LYS A 166 -11.70 5.03 -23.51
C LYS A 166 -12.10 3.88 -22.60
N SER A 167 -11.52 3.79 -21.40
CA SER A 167 -11.85 2.75 -20.42
C SER A 167 -13.30 2.85 -19.94
N ILE A 168 -13.76 4.05 -19.58
CA ILE A 168 -15.15 4.28 -19.15
C ILE A 168 -16.10 3.90 -20.27
N LYS A 169 -15.83 4.30 -21.52
CA LYS A 169 -16.65 3.95 -22.68
C LYS A 169 -16.67 2.45 -22.99
N LYS A 170 -15.55 1.75 -22.79
CA LYS A 170 -15.45 0.30 -23.00
C LYS A 170 -16.29 -0.49 -22.01
N HIS A 171 -16.33 -0.04 -20.76
CA HIS A 171 -16.99 -0.75 -19.67
C HIS A 171 -18.41 -0.26 -19.39
N SER A 172 -18.80 0.91 -19.91
CA SER A 172 -20.18 1.41 -19.78
C SER A 172 -21.14 0.64 -20.67
N LEU A 173 -22.27 0.24 -20.09
CA LEU A 173 -23.37 -0.37 -20.82
C LEU A 173 -24.39 0.72 -21.15
N ARG A 174 -24.70 0.91 -22.44
CA ARG A 174 -25.64 1.95 -22.89
C ARG A 174 -26.99 1.74 -22.21
N GLY A 175 -27.50 2.78 -21.54
CA GLY A 175 -28.77 2.76 -20.82
C GLY A 175 -28.73 2.10 -19.43
N LYS A 176 -27.57 1.63 -18.95
CA LYS A 176 -27.41 1.10 -17.59
C LYS A 176 -26.42 1.96 -16.79
N ARG A 177 -26.77 2.24 -15.52
CA ARG A 177 -25.88 2.94 -14.59
C ARG A 177 -24.74 2.06 -14.10
N LEU A 178 -25.04 0.78 -13.87
CA LEU A 178 -24.12 -0.21 -13.34
C LEU A 178 -23.42 -0.98 -14.47
N ALA A 179 -22.09 -1.04 -14.41
CA ALA A 179 -21.25 -1.92 -15.22
C ALA A 179 -20.83 -3.15 -14.40
N LYS A 180 -20.53 -4.28 -15.04
CA LYS A 180 -19.94 -5.43 -14.34
C LYS A 180 -18.45 -5.19 -14.08
N HIS A 181 -17.96 -5.56 -12.90
CA HIS A 181 -16.54 -5.52 -12.60
C HIS A 181 -15.80 -6.58 -13.46
N PRO A 182 -14.67 -6.24 -14.10
CA PRO A 182 -14.01 -7.12 -15.06
C PRO A 182 -13.41 -8.40 -14.44
N TYR A 183 -12.99 -8.35 -13.16
CA TYR A 183 -12.24 -9.44 -12.52
C TYR A 183 -12.96 -10.10 -11.34
N ASN A 184 -14.01 -9.46 -10.81
CA ASN A 184 -14.71 -9.94 -9.61
C ASN A 184 -16.15 -10.23 -10.00
N PRO A 185 -16.54 -11.52 -10.10
CA PRO A 185 -17.94 -11.86 -10.29
C PRO A 185 -18.78 -11.29 -9.14
N ASN A 186 -20.06 -11.03 -9.39
CA ASN A 186 -21.01 -10.48 -8.40
C ASN A 186 -20.66 -9.07 -7.88
N THR A 187 -19.81 -8.34 -8.59
CA THR A 187 -19.50 -6.94 -8.29
C THR A 187 -19.89 -6.04 -9.45
N TYR A 188 -20.56 -4.93 -9.13
CA TYR A 188 -20.88 -3.88 -10.09
C TYR A 188 -20.04 -2.64 -9.85
N VAL A 189 -19.87 -1.83 -10.90
CA VAL A 189 -19.14 -0.56 -10.87
C VAL A 189 -20.11 0.55 -11.24
N TYR A 190 -20.12 1.59 -10.42
CA TYR A 190 -20.87 2.82 -10.64
C TYR A 190 -19.92 4.01 -10.60
N SER A 191 -20.03 4.93 -11.56
CA SER A 191 -19.17 6.12 -11.66
C SER A 191 -20.02 7.39 -11.72
N PRO A 192 -20.55 7.87 -10.58
CA PRO A 192 -21.53 8.96 -10.54
C PRO A 192 -20.97 10.30 -11.04
N ILE A 193 -19.68 10.53 -10.82
CA ILE A 193 -19.02 11.80 -11.14
C ILE A 193 -18.29 11.78 -12.48
N LYS A 194 -18.51 10.77 -13.32
CA LYS A 194 -17.73 10.52 -14.55
C LYS A 194 -17.73 11.70 -15.53
N ASP A 195 -18.77 12.52 -15.51
CA ASP A 195 -19.00 13.63 -16.43
C ASP A 195 -18.64 15.00 -15.81
N LEU A 196 -18.12 15.03 -14.58
CA LEU A 196 -17.65 16.26 -13.95
C LEU A 196 -16.31 16.74 -14.55
N MET A 197 -16.23 18.04 -14.78
CA MET A 197 -14.98 18.73 -15.13
C MET A 197 -14.16 19.04 -13.87
N LEU A 198 -12.88 19.41 -14.05
CA LEU A 198 -11.97 19.64 -12.92
C LEU A 198 -12.44 20.84 -12.06
N GLU A 199 -12.91 21.89 -12.74
CA GLU A 199 -13.42 23.12 -12.14
C GLU A 199 -14.69 22.83 -11.33
N GLU A 200 -15.53 21.91 -11.80
CA GLU A 200 -16.74 21.48 -11.07
C GLU A 200 -16.38 20.69 -9.80
N VAL A 201 -15.33 19.88 -9.83
CA VAL A 201 -14.83 19.16 -8.64
C VAL A 201 -14.34 20.15 -7.59
N TRP A 202 -13.51 21.13 -7.99
CA TRP A 202 -13.03 22.16 -7.07
C TRP A 202 -14.15 23.08 -6.58
N TYR A 203 -15.11 23.42 -7.45
CA TYR A 203 -16.29 24.17 -7.05
C TYR A 203 -17.06 23.43 -5.94
N ILE A 204 -17.28 22.12 -6.05
CA ILE A 204 -17.95 21.34 -4.99
C ILE A 204 -17.16 21.40 -3.68
N ILE A 205 -15.85 21.16 -3.73
CA ILE A 205 -14.98 21.18 -2.54
C ILE A 205 -15.01 22.56 -1.84
N ASN A 206 -15.03 23.64 -2.62
CA ASN A 206 -14.93 25.00 -2.07
C ASN A 206 -16.30 25.58 -1.68
N ALA A 207 -17.37 25.24 -2.41
CA ALA A 207 -18.70 25.81 -2.19
C ALA A 207 -19.55 24.99 -1.20
N MET A 208 -19.32 23.68 -1.10
CA MET A 208 -20.09 22.80 -0.23
C MET A 208 -19.32 22.50 1.06
N THR A 209 -19.99 22.67 2.20
CA THR A 209 -19.42 22.33 3.51
C THR A 209 -19.22 20.83 3.63
N SER A 210 -18.08 20.38 4.16
CA SER A 210 -17.88 18.94 4.37
C SER A 210 -18.96 18.39 5.31
N PRO A 211 -19.75 17.36 4.90
CA PRO A 211 -20.80 16.79 5.75
C PRO A 211 -20.26 16.17 7.04
N TRP A 212 -18.97 15.81 7.06
CA TRP A 212 -18.28 15.28 8.23
C TRP A 212 -17.40 16.31 8.95
N GLY A 213 -17.57 17.61 8.67
CA GLY A 213 -16.87 18.69 9.35
C GLY A 213 -15.36 18.72 9.10
N ALA A 214 -14.87 18.11 8.00
CA ALA A 214 -13.50 18.33 7.57
C ALA A 214 -13.35 19.74 6.99
N ASP A 215 -12.19 20.34 7.23
CA ASP A 215 -11.84 21.62 6.65
C ASP A 215 -11.30 21.39 5.23
N ASN A 216 -12.14 21.65 4.22
CA ASN A 216 -11.79 21.46 2.82
C ASN A 216 -10.62 22.35 2.38
N SER A 217 -10.36 23.47 3.08
CA SER A 217 -9.21 24.33 2.78
C SER A 217 -7.86 23.62 3.00
N LYS A 218 -7.80 22.63 3.90
CA LYS A 218 -6.59 21.82 4.10
C LYS A 218 -6.26 20.96 2.90
N LEU A 219 -7.28 20.37 2.26
CA LEU A 219 -7.10 19.63 1.02
C LEU A 219 -6.56 20.53 -0.07
N PHE A 220 -7.15 21.72 -0.20
CA PHE A 220 -6.73 22.74 -1.14
C PHE A 220 -5.29 23.17 -0.91
N GLN A 221 -4.89 23.46 0.34
CA GLN A 221 -3.51 23.80 0.71
C GLN A 221 -2.52 22.67 0.41
N ILE A 222 -2.90 21.42 0.67
CA ILE A 222 -2.08 20.24 0.32
C ILE A 222 -1.82 20.20 -1.19
N TYR A 223 -2.85 20.41 -2.03
CA TYR A 223 -2.70 20.50 -3.48
C TYR A 223 -1.86 21.71 -3.90
N MET A 224 -2.04 22.89 -3.29
CA MET A 224 -1.21 24.07 -3.58
C MET A 224 0.26 23.83 -3.25
N ASN A 225 0.57 23.34 -2.05
CA ASN A 225 1.93 23.18 -1.56
C ASN A 225 2.68 22.02 -2.24
N ALA A 226 1.96 21.10 -2.89
CA ALA A 226 2.54 19.94 -3.54
C ALA A 226 2.56 20.01 -5.07
N SER A 227 1.88 20.99 -5.67
CA SER A 227 1.85 21.13 -7.12
C SER A 227 3.07 21.92 -7.60
N ALA A 228 3.92 21.25 -8.37
CA ALA A 228 5.08 21.88 -9.03
C ALA A 228 4.75 22.43 -10.44
N ASP A 229 3.62 22.01 -11.04
CA ASP A 229 3.17 22.44 -12.37
C ASP A 229 1.68 22.88 -12.34
N ASP A 230 1.33 23.90 -13.14
CA ASP A 230 0.13 24.76 -13.04
C ASP A 230 -1.26 24.11 -13.20
N TYR A 231 -1.37 22.89 -13.73
CA TYR A 231 -2.67 22.36 -14.21
C TYR A 231 -3.56 21.68 -13.15
N GLU A 232 -3.02 21.38 -11.96
CA GLU A 232 -3.81 20.93 -10.80
C GLU A 232 -3.96 22.03 -9.73
N CYS A 233 -3.44 23.23 -10.03
CA CYS A 233 -3.50 24.39 -9.15
C CYS A 233 -4.94 24.91 -9.04
N PRO A 234 -5.53 24.96 -7.84
CA PRO A 234 -6.92 25.37 -7.66
C PRO A 234 -7.26 26.83 -8.01
N THR A 235 -6.27 27.66 -8.35
CA THR A 235 -6.39 29.12 -8.49
C THR A 235 -6.27 29.66 -9.93
N ILE A 236 -6.00 28.85 -10.95
CA ILE A 236 -5.69 29.37 -12.30
C ILE A 236 -6.90 29.23 -13.26
N VAL A 237 -7.33 30.39 -13.77
CA VAL A 237 -8.17 30.54 -14.97
C VAL A 237 -7.28 30.33 -16.20
N THR A 238 -7.75 29.52 -17.13
CA THR A 238 -7.02 29.00 -18.30
C THR A 238 -6.47 30.09 -19.23
N ASP A 239 -5.16 30.07 -19.49
CA ASP A 239 -4.56 30.54 -20.74
C ASP A 239 -3.94 29.36 -21.50
N ASN A 240 -4.37 29.17 -22.76
CA ASN A 240 -4.23 27.95 -23.56
C ASN A 240 -2.83 27.74 -24.18
N SER A 241 -1.74 28.07 -23.48
CA SER A 241 -0.39 28.03 -24.08
C SER A 241 0.60 27.08 -23.41
N HIS A 242 0.18 26.03 -22.70
CA HIS A 242 1.12 25.11 -22.05
C HIS A 242 0.85 23.63 -22.35
N GLY A 243 1.93 22.91 -22.66
CA GLY A 243 1.93 21.50 -23.08
C GLY A 243 1.32 20.57 -22.04
N ALA A 244 0.79 19.44 -22.50
CA ALA A 244 0.13 18.45 -21.65
C ALA A 244 1.09 17.87 -20.59
N CYS A 245 1.04 18.35 -19.35
CA CYS A 245 1.73 17.74 -18.20
C CYS A 245 1.19 18.28 -16.85
N GLY A 246 1.21 17.44 -15.81
CA GLY A 246 0.99 17.85 -14.41
C GLY A 246 0.02 16.96 -13.61
N GLN A 247 0.29 15.66 -13.49
CA GLN A 247 -0.41 14.78 -12.53
C GLN A 247 0.26 14.94 -11.14
N SER A 248 -0.11 15.95 -10.35
CA SER A 248 0.32 16.04 -8.94
C SER A 248 -0.46 15.02 -8.11
N ARG A 249 -0.11 13.74 -8.31
CA ARG A 249 -0.71 12.64 -7.57
C ARG A 249 0.08 12.41 -6.30
N PHE A 250 -0.54 12.72 -5.17
CA PHE A 250 -0.12 12.20 -3.88
C PHE A 250 -0.04 10.68 -3.94
N GLY A 251 1.17 10.17 -3.75
CA GLY A 251 1.42 8.74 -3.73
C GLY A 251 2.47 8.38 -2.69
N CYS A 252 2.93 7.13 -2.77
CA CYS A 252 3.97 6.64 -1.89
C CYS A 252 5.30 7.38 -2.10
N TRP A 253 5.91 7.85 -1.01
CA TRP A 253 7.18 8.59 -1.06
C TRP A 253 8.35 7.73 -1.56
N THR A 254 8.19 6.41 -1.53
CA THR A 254 9.14 5.42 -2.05
C THR A 254 8.99 5.16 -3.56
N CYS A 255 8.10 5.87 -4.27
CA CYS A 255 7.81 5.59 -5.67
C CYS A 255 9.00 5.89 -6.60
N THR A 256 9.59 4.83 -7.15
CA THR A 256 10.67 4.92 -8.15
C THR A 256 10.20 4.76 -9.59
N VAL A 257 8.90 4.65 -9.84
CA VAL A 257 8.35 4.52 -11.21
C VAL A 257 8.61 5.82 -12.00
N VAL A 258 8.42 6.96 -11.34
CA VAL A 258 8.80 8.28 -11.86
C VAL A 258 10.25 8.57 -11.49
N LYS A 259 10.94 9.40 -12.29
CA LYS A 259 12.33 9.79 -12.01
C LYS A 259 12.42 10.63 -10.75
N GLU A 260 11.60 11.66 -10.66
CA GLU A 260 11.57 12.63 -9.57
C GLU A 260 10.19 12.65 -8.92
N ASP A 261 10.14 12.76 -7.59
CA ASP A 261 8.90 12.97 -6.84
C ASP A 261 8.67 14.47 -6.68
N LYS A 262 7.96 15.05 -7.65
CA LYS A 262 7.67 16.49 -7.67
C LYS A 262 6.89 16.95 -6.44
N SER A 263 5.96 16.12 -5.93
CA SER A 263 5.13 16.45 -4.78
C SER A 263 5.95 16.52 -3.50
N LEU A 264 6.77 15.50 -3.24
CA LEU A 264 7.66 15.49 -2.08
C LEU A 264 8.69 16.63 -2.15
N THR A 265 9.22 16.90 -3.34
CA THR A 265 10.19 18.00 -3.58
C THR A 265 9.55 19.36 -3.31
N ALA A 266 8.32 19.58 -3.79
CA ALA A 266 7.59 20.83 -3.56
C ALA A 266 7.27 21.06 -2.08
N LEU A 267 6.90 20.01 -1.33
CA LEU A 267 6.66 20.11 0.10
C LEU A 267 7.93 20.53 0.86
N VAL A 268 9.09 19.95 0.53
CA VAL A 268 10.38 20.35 1.11
C VAL A 268 10.68 21.82 0.78
N ALA A 269 10.51 22.23 -0.49
CA ALA A 269 10.71 23.62 -0.91
C ALA A 269 9.77 24.61 -0.21
N ASN A 270 8.58 24.16 0.18
CA ASN A 270 7.57 24.94 0.91
C ASN A 270 7.72 24.88 2.44
N GLY A 271 8.88 24.44 2.94
CA GLY A 271 9.25 24.54 4.35
C GLY A 271 9.13 23.25 5.17
N GLU A 272 8.66 22.14 4.59
CA GLU A 272 8.61 20.83 5.26
C GLU A 272 9.97 20.11 5.18
N GLU A 273 11.03 20.76 5.68
CA GLU A 273 12.43 20.32 5.56
C GLU A 273 12.71 18.95 6.19
N TRP A 274 11.95 18.54 7.20
CA TRP A 274 12.06 17.20 7.80
C TRP A 274 11.71 16.05 6.84
N LEU A 275 11.10 16.32 5.67
CA LEU A 275 10.89 15.34 4.61
C LEU A 275 12.14 15.08 3.75
N ARG A 276 13.18 15.92 3.86
CA ARG A 276 14.42 15.80 3.07
C ARG A 276 15.12 14.43 3.19
N PRO A 277 15.16 13.75 4.36
CA PRO A 277 15.70 12.40 4.45
C PRO A 277 14.98 11.37 3.57
N LEU A 278 13.65 11.49 3.41
CA LEU A 278 12.85 10.61 2.54
C LEU A 278 13.21 10.83 1.08
N LEU A 279 13.38 12.09 0.66
CA LEU A 279 13.75 12.44 -0.72
C LEU A 279 15.14 11.87 -1.05
N ARG A 280 16.14 12.08 -0.19
CA ARG A 280 17.49 11.52 -0.36
C ARG A 280 17.46 10.00 -0.45
N PHE A 281 16.73 9.33 0.45
CA PHE A 281 16.67 7.88 0.45
C PHE A 281 15.94 7.34 -0.79
N ARG A 282 14.87 7.99 -1.24
CA ARG A 282 14.18 7.66 -2.49
C ARG A 282 15.12 7.76 -3.69
N GLU A 283 15.95 8.80 -3.77
CA GLU A 283 16.96 8.94 -4.84
C GLU A 283 17.99 7.82 -4.80
N GLU A 284 18.47 7.44 -3.61
CA GLU A 284 19.35 6.27 -3.44
C GLU A 284 18.69 4.98 -3.94
N LEU A 285 17.40 4.77 -3.65
CA LEU A 285 16.63 3.64 -4.17
C LEU A 285 16.53 3.67 -5.70
N PHE A 286 16.20 4.83 -6.29
CA PHE A 286 16.06 4.96 -7.74
C PHE A 286 17.37 4.71 -8.47
N ASN A 287 18.47 5.30 -7.99
CA ASN A 287 19.79 5.22 -8.60
C ASN A 287 20.42 3.84 -8.41
N GLY A 288 20.17 3.18 -7.27
CA GLY A 288 20.75 1.88 -6.95
C GLY A 288 20.03 0.68 -7.54
N ARG A 289 18.78 0.82 -7.99
CA ARG A 289 17.92 -0.34 -8.35
C ARG A 289 18.40 -1.19 -9.52
N ASN A 290 19.06 -0.58 -10.50
CA ASN A 290 19.49 -1.24 -11.74
C ASN A 290 21.01 -1.47 -11.82
N LEU A 291 21.76 -1.15 -10.75
CA LEU A 291 23.20 -1.38 -10.73
C LEU A 291 23.49 -2.87 -10.59
N SER A 292 24.16 -3.47 -11.57
CA SER A 292 24.49 -4.91 -11.59
C SER A 292 25.19 -5.37 -10.30
N LYS A 293 26.09 -4.56 -9.74
CA LYS A 293 26.79 -4.86 -8.47
C LYS A 293 25.87 -5.01 -7.25
N ASN A 294 24.68 -4.43 -7.30
CA ASN A 294 23.68 -4.53 -6.24
C ASN A 294 22.74 -5.73 -6.45
N ARG A 295 22.91 -6.49 -7.54
CA ARG A 295 21.99 -7.57 -7.96
C ARG A 295 22.72 -8.91 -8.03
N LEU A 296 22.05 -9.95 -7.58
CA LEU A 296 22.45 -11.35 -7.77
C LEU A 296 22.19 -11.78 -9.22
N SER A 297 22.91 -12.79 -9.67
CA SER A 297 22.74 -13.42 -10.99
C SER A 297 21.50 -14.31 -11.08
N THR A 298 20.80 -14.55 -9.96
CA THR A 298 19.65 -15.46 -9.88
C THR A 298 18.42 -14.80 -9.26
N ARG A 299 17.24 -15.25 -9.69
CA ARG A 299 15.95 -14.93 -9.08
C ARG A 299 15.72 -15.77 -7.82
N ARG A 300 14.70 -15.41 -7.03
CA ARG A 300 14.33 -16.19 -5.84
C ARG A 300 13.92 -17.64 -6.13
N ASN A 301 13.46 -17.94 -7.34
CA ASN A 301 13.11 -19.29 -7.77
C ASN A 301 14.31 -20.07 -8.35
N GLY A 302 15.54 -19.55 -8.21
CA GLY A 302 16.76 -20.20 -8.72
C GLY A 302 17.04 -19.96 -10.21
N GLN A 303 16.10 -19.37 -10.96
CA GLN A 303 16.32 -19.08 -12.38
C GLN A 303 17.43 -18.04 -12.56
N ILE A 304 18.28 -18.27 -13.56
CA ILE A 304 19.30 -17.31 -13.99
C ILE A 304 18.61 -16.02 -14.45
N ALA A 305 19.14 -14.89 -14.01
CA ALA A 305 18.68 -13.55 -14.31
C ALA A 305 19.88 -12.66 -14.58
N VAL A 306 20.49 -12.90 -15.74
CA VAL A 306 21.59 -12.11 -16.30
C VAL A 306 21.13 -11.63 -17.68
N SER A 307 21.38 -10.36 -18.01
CA SER A 307 21.08 -9.84 -19.35
C SER A 307 22.06 -10.40 -20.39
N ASN A 308 21.76 -10.20 -21.67
CA ASN A 308 22.66 -10.60 -22.76
C ASN A 308 24.05 -9.95 -22.63
N ASP A 309 24.13 -8.75 -22.05
CA ASP A 309 25.37 -8.00 -21.80
C ASP A 309 26.08 -8.41 -20.50
N GLY A 310 25.64 -9.48 -19.83
CA GLY A 310 26.27 -9.99 -18.61
C GLY A 310 25.87 -9.26 -17.33
N HIS A 311 24.88 -8.36 -17.35
CA HIS A 311 24.44 -7.63 -16.15
C HIS A 311 23.45 -8.44 -15.31
N ASN A 312 23.68 -8.50 -14.00
CA ASN A 312 22.81 -9.16 -13.05
C ASN A 312 21.46 -8.43 -12.91
N GLN A 313 20.37 -9.20 -12.98
CA GLN A 313 18.98 -8.76 -12.91
C GLN A 313 18.17 -9.54 -11.87
N GLY A 314 18.82 -10.35 -11.02
CA GLY A 314 18.21 -11.12 -9.94
C GLY A 314 17.72 -10.27 -8.77
N THR A 315 17.67 -10.83 -7.56
CA THR A 315 17.36 -10.05 -6.35
C THR A 315 18.54 -9.20 -5.88
N TYR A 316 18.31 -8.25 -4.99
CA TYR A 316 19.39 -7.52 -4.34
C TYR A 316 20.32 -8.42 -3.53
N THR A 317 21.61 -8.09 -3.54
CA THR A 317 22.62 -8.80 -2.73
C THR A 317 22.40 -8.55 -1.24
N PRO A 318 22.90 -9.44 -0.35
CA PRO A 318 22.83 -9.25 1.10
C PRO A 318 23.42 -7.92 1.56
N GLU A 319 24.56 -7.52 1.01
CA GLU A 319 25.28 -6.29 1.35
C GLU A 319 24.45 -5.06 1.00
N TYR A 320 23.83 -5.06 -0.19
CA TYR A 320 22.98 -3.95 -0.58
C TYR A 320 21.70 -3.89 0.26
N ARG A 321 21.13 -5.03 0.65
CA ARG A 321 19.96 -5.10 1.55
C ARG A 321 20.28 -4.56 2.95
N ILE A 322 21.45 -4.88 3.50
CA ILE A 322 21.95 -4.30 4.76
C ILE A 322 22.06 -2.79 4.63
N LYS A 323 22.73 -2.30 3.57
CA LYS A 323 22.90 -0.87 3.32
C LYS A 323 21.55 -0.14 3.21
N LEU A 324 20.56 -0.72 2.53
CA LEU A 324 19.23 -0.14 2.41
C LEU A 324 18.52 -0.03 3.77
N LEU A 325 18.63 -1.06 4.61
CA LEU A 325 18.06 -1.03 5.96
C LEU A 325 18.70 0.04 6.83
N GLU A 326 20.03 0.16 6.78
CA GLU A 326 20.75 1.21 7.51
C GLU A 326 20.27 2.61 7.11
N LYS A 327 20.22 2.86 5.81
CA LYS A 327 19.80 4.15 5.26
C LYS A 327 18.34 4.48 5.60
N LEU A 328 17.45 3.49 5.57
CA LEU A 328 16.05 3.66 5.97
C LEU A 328 15.93 4.02 7.46
N LEU A 329 16.64 3.31 8.34
CA LEU A 329 16.60 3.58 9.78
C LEU A 329 17.27 4.92 10.14
N MET A 330 18.35 5.31 9.44
CA MET A 330 18.93 6.65 9.55
C MET A 330 17.92 7.72 9.14
N ALA A 331 17.26 7.56 7.99
CA ALA A 331 16.22 8.50 7.56
C ALA A 331 15.05 8.58 8.56
N GLN A 332 14.61 7.44 9.10
CA GLN A 332 13.59 7.40 10.15
C GLN A 332 14.04 8.16 11.40
N ARG A 333 15.25 7.89 11.90
CA ARG A 333 15.81 8.59 13.06
C ARG A 333 15.90 10.10 12.82
N GLU A 334 16.31 10.53 11.63
CA GLU A 334 16.37 11.94 11.25
C GLU A 334 14.99 12.61 11.27
N VAL A 335 13.98 11.96 10.67
CA VAL A 335 12.59 12.46 10.71
C VAL A 335 12.05 12.53 12.13
N GLN A 336 12.37 11.53 12.96
CA GLN A 336 11.89 11.43 14.34
C GLN A 336 12.43 12.52 15.27
N PHE A 337 13.45 13.29 14.88
CA PHE A 337 13.86 14.48 15.63
C PHE A 337 12.79 15.57 15.61
N GLU A 338 12.08 15.75 14.49
CA GLU A 338 11.02 16.77 14.38
C GLU A 338 9.60 16.17 14.49
N ARG A 339 9.44 14.89 14.11
CA ARG A 339 8.16 14.17 14.09
C ARG A 339 8.33 12.79 14.70
N SER A 340 8.36 12.74 16.03
CA SER A 340 8.59 11.50 16.80
C SER A 340 7.50 10.42 16.61
N ASP A 341 6.32 10.81 16.13
CA ASP A 341 5.20 9.93 15.82
C ASP A 341 5.33 9.19 14.48
N ILE A 342 6.28 9.58 13.62
CA ILE A 342 6.44 8.98 12.29
C ILE A 342 7.34 7.75 12.36
N GLU A 343 6.81 6.62 11.90
CA GLU A 343 7.56 5.40 11.63
C GLU A 343 7.57 5.15 10.10
N LEU A 344 8.76 5.09 9.51
CA LEU A 344 8.96 4.72 8.11
C LEU A 344 8.99 3.20 7.92
N ILE A 345 9.42 2.46 8.95
CA ILE A 345 9.40 1.01 9.06
C ILE A 345 9.08 0.60 10.49
N ASN A 346 8.09 -0.28 10.65
CA ASN A 346 7.65 -0.71 11.97
C ASN A 346 8.38 -1.98 12.46
N ASN A 347 8.20 -2.28 13.75
CA ASN A 347 8.82 -3.45 14.39
C ASN A 347 8.41 -4.79 13.77
N GLN A 348 7.17 -4.93 13.29
CA GLN A 348 6.71 -6.16 12.66
C GLN A 348 7.45 -6.40 11.33
N GLU A 349 7.68 -5.34 10.56
CA GLU A 349 8.47 -5.40 9.33
C GLU A 349 9.94 -5.75 9.60
N LEU A 350 10.56 -5.18 10.62
CA LEU A 350 11.94 -5.51 11.03
C LEU A 350 12.08 -7.00 11.40
N VAL A 351 11.15 -7.52 12.21
CA VAL A 351 11.12 -8.94 12.58
C VAL A 351 10.94 -9.82 11.33
N ALA A 352 10.01 -9.46 10.45
CA ALA A 352 9.78 -10.20 9.22
C ALA A 352 11.00 -10.19 8.29
N ILE A 353 11.71 -9.07 8.19
CA ILE A 353 12.96 -8.96 7.42
C ILE A 353 14.01 -9.93 7.99
N GLN A 354 14.25 -9.93 9.31
CA GLN A 354 15.20 -10.84 9.95
C GLN A 354 14.85 -12.31 9.67
N ILE A 355 13.58 -12.68 9.76
CA ILE A 355 13.11 -14.04 9.46
C ILE A 355 13.41 -14.41 8.01
N VAL A 356 13.16 -13.50 7.05
CA VAL A 356 13.45 -13.78 5.64
C VAL A 356 14.96 -13.88 5.41
N TRP A 357 15.78 -13.10 6.10
CA TRP A 357 17.25 -13.17 6.01
C TRP A 357 17.76 -14.52 6.50
N ASN A 358 17.37 -14.95 7.71
CA ASN A 358 17.72 -16.25 8.26
C ASN A 358 17.28 -17.39 7.32
N ARG A 359 16.09 -17.28 6.73
CA ARG A 359 15.60 -18.24 5.76
C ARG A 359 16.46 -18.26 4.49
N ASP A 360 16.83 -17.10 3.97
CA ASP A 360 17.65 -17.01 2.77
C ASP A 360 19.04 -17.66 2.99
N GLU A 361 19.66 -17.48 4.17
CA GLU A 361 20.95 -18.13 4.51
C GLU A 361 20.86 -19.66 4.62
N LEU A 362 19.74 -20.18 5.16
CA LEU A 362 19.54 -21.62 5.29
C LEU A 362 19.38 -22.32 3.93
N TYR A 363 18.68 -21.68 2.99
CA TYR A 363 18.29 -22.29 1.72
C TYR A 363 19.20 -21.94 0.54
N LYS A 364 20.07 -20.94 0.68
CA LYS A 364 20.94 -20.49 -0.41
C LYS A 364 22.37 -20.40 0.10
N GLU A 365 23.20 -21.33 -0.35
CA GLU A 365 24.60 -21.45 0.07
C GLU A 365 25.40 -20.16 -0.19
N ASP A 366 25.06 -19.44 -1.27
CA ASP A 366 25.71 -18.18 -1.67
C ASP A 366 25.17 -16.91 -0.98
N VAL A 367 24.22 -17.04 -0.06
CA VAL A 367 23.63 -15.90 0.65
C VAL A 367 24.04 -15.92 2.11
N LYS A 368 24.80 -14.91 2.52
CA LYS A 368 25.17 -14.67 3.93
C LYS A 368 25.02 -13.20 4.27
N PHE A 369 24.38 -12.90 5.40
CA PHE A 369 24.25 -11.58 5.96
C PHE A 369 25.33 -11.38 7.01
N LEU A 370 26.19 -10.38 6.80
CA LEU A 370 27.26 -10.06 7.74
C LEU A 370 26.77 -9.40 9.03
N ARG A 371 25.51 -8.94 9.04
CA ARG A 371 24.90 -8.22 10.16
C ARG A 371 23.44 -8.60 10.30
N THR A 372 22.98 -8.70 11.54
CA THR A 372 21.56 -8.90 11.84
C THR A 372 20.79 -7.58 11.79
N VAL A 373 19.47 -7.65 11.58
CA VAL A 373 18.56 -6.50 11.68
C VAL A 373 18.65 -5.85 13.06
N SER A 374 18.78 -6.66 14.12
CA SER A 374 18.93 -6.14 15.49
C SER A 374 20.23 -5.37 15.69
N GLU A 375 21.37 -5.87 15.17
CA GLU A 375 22.64 -5.16 15.22
C GLU A 375 22.57 -3.84 14.45
N ILE A 376 21.96 -3.85 13.27
CA ILE A 376 21.78 -2.64 12.46
C ILE A 376 20.93 -1.61 13.22
N TYR A 377 19.81 -2.05 13.80
CA TYR A 377 18.93 -1.18 14.57
C TYR A 377 19.66 -0.60 15.80
N ASN A 378 20.28 -1.46 16.60
CA ASN A 378 20.95 -1.05 17.84
C ASN A 378 22.09 -0.06 17.56
N ASN A 379 22.86 -0.27 16.50
CA ASN A 379 23.94 0.64 16.09
C ASN A 379 23.41 2.03 15.69
N ILE A 380 22.20 2.13 15.12
CA ILE A 380 21.64 3.41 14.66
C ILE A 380 20.95 4.16 15.80
N TYR A 381 20.27 3.46 16.69
CA TYR A 381 19.47 4.09 17.75
C TYR A 381 20.20 4.20 19.10
N ASP A 382 21.41 3.64 19.22
CA ASP A 382 22.17 3.55 20.48
C ASP A 382 21.32 3.00 21.64
N LYS A 383 20.44 2.06 21.30
CA LYS A 383 19.52 1.37 22.21
C LYS A 383 19.78 -0.12 22.08
N LYS A 384 19.86 -0.83 23.21
CA LYS A 384 19.72 -2.28 23.22
C LYS A 384 18.23 -2.60 23.13
N ILE A 385 17.70 -2.85 21.93
CA ILE A 385 16.40 -3.53 21.88
C ILE A 385 16.59 -4.94 22.44
N GLU A 386 15.83 -5.30 23.47
CA GLU A 386 15.69 -6.69 23.94
C GLU A 386 14.94 -7.54 22.89
N MET A 387 15.54 -7.78 21.72
CA MET A 387 15.26 -9.01 20.97
C MET A 387 15.92 -10.21 21.69
N GLU A 388 16.84 -9.92 22.63
CA GLU A 388 17.61 -10.86 23.43
C GLU A 388 16.76 -11.90 24.18
N LYS A 389 15.59 -11.60 24.74
CA LYS A 389 14.82 -12.64 25.47
C LYS A 389 14.37 -13.78 24.55
N HIS A 390 13.96 -13.46 23.33
CA HIS A 390 13.57 -14.46 22.34
C HIS A 390 14.81 -15.18 21.77
N THR A 391 15.89 -14.44 21.55
CA THR A 391 17.18 -14.98 21.09
C THR A 391 17.87 -15.86 22.14
N GLN A 392 17.82 -15.52 23.43
CA GLN A 392 18.39 -16.29 24.53
C GLN A 392 17.59 -17.57 24.78
N LYS A 393 16.27 -17.52 24.71
CA LYS A 393 15.44 -18.73 24.73
C LYS A 393 15.77 -19.65 23.56
N MET A 394 15.88 -19.07 22.36
CA MET A 394 16.26 -19.80 21.15
C MET A 394 17.67 -20.39 21.27
N GLN A 395 18.63 -19.63 21.78
CA GLN A 395 20.00 -20.09 21.99
C GLN A 395 20.04 -21.24 23.00
N ARG A 396 19.31 -21.15 24.12
CA ARG A 396 19.20 -22.24 25.09
C ARG A 396 18.59 -23.50 24.49
N GLU A 397 17.59 -23.37 23.64
CA GLU A 397 16.99 -24.52 22.95
C GLU A 397 17.93 -25.14 21.92
N LEU A 398 18.71 -24.32 21.20
CA LEU A 398 19.75 -24.80 20.28
C LEU A 398 20.90 -25.49 21.03
N ASP A 399 21.33 -24.93 22.16
CA ASP A 399 22.37 -25.52 23.01
C ASP A 399 21.88 -26.84 23.63
N LEU A 400 20.60 -26.94 24.00
CA LEU A 400 19.99 -28.18 24.47
C LEU A 400 19.89 -29.20 23.33
N LEU A 401 19.47 -28.78 22.14
CA LEU A 401 19.40 -29.64 20.97
C LEU A 401 20.79 -30.17 20.58
N ALA A 402 21.81 -29.33 20.64
CA ALA A 402 23.20 -29.72 20.38
C ALA A 402 23.72 -30.73 21.40
N LYS A 403 23.32 -30.61 22.67
CA LYS A 403 23.64 -31.61 23.72
C LYS A 403 22.94 -32.94 23.51
N VAL A 404 21.67 -32.93 23.07
CA VAL A 404 20.90 -34.16 22.85
C VAL A 404 21.34 -34.87 21.58
N CYS A 405 21.71 -34.13 20.54
CA CYS A 405 22.17 -34.67 19.26
C CYS A 405 23.72 -34.78 19.21
N SER A 406 24.38 -34.99 20.35
CA SER A 406 25.85 -35.05 20.43
C SER A 406 26.44 -36.14 19.53
N ASP A 407 25.68 -37.21 19.33
CA ASP A 407 26.14 -38.43 18.69
C ASP A 407 25.87 -38.44 17.17
N ASP A 408 24.93 -37.61 16.69
CA ASP A 408 24.63 -37.44 15.27
C ASP A 408 24.45 -35.95 14.92
N LYS A 409 25.52 -35.36 14.39
CA LYS A 409 25.58 -33.97 13.93
C LYS A 409 24.60 -33.70 12.78
N SER A 410 24.25 -34.71 11.99
CA SER A 410 23.32 -34.57 10.89
C SER A 410 21.88 -34.43 11.40
N ASP A 411 21.51 -35.16 12.47
CA ASP A 411 20.19 -35.06 13.09
C ASP A 411 20.01 -33.69 13.78
N TYR A 412 21.07 -33.15 14.40
CA TYR A 412 21.09 -31.78 14.91
C TYR A 412 20.73 -30.76 13.82
N GLU A 413 21.36 -30.87 12.65
CA GLU A 413 21.14 -29.95 11.53
C GLU A 413 19.71 -30.05 11.00
N LEU A 414 19.19 -31.26 10.83
CA LEU A 414 17.81 -31.51 10.40
C LEU A 414 16.78 -30.93 11.38
N ILE A 415 16.89 -31.27 12.67
CA ILE A 415 15.91 -30.87 13.68
C ILE A 415 15.95 -29.35 13.86
N ARG A 416 17.13 -28.74 13.84
CA ARG A 416 17.30 -27.29 13.86
C ARG A 416 16.58 -26.64 12.67
N GLU A 417 16.73 -27.20 11.48
CA GLU A 417 16.11 -26.68 10.25
C GLU A 417 14.57 -26.80 10.29
N LEU A 418 14.05 -27.94 10.77
CA LEU A 418 12.60 -28.15 10.93
C LEU A 418 11.98 -27.25 12.00
N LEU A 419 12.64 -27.06 13.14
CA LEU A 419 12.20 -26.12 14.18
C LEU A 419 12.21 -24.67 13.68
N GLY A 420 13.23 -24.31 12.89
CA GLY A 420 13.28 -23.02 12.19
C GLY A 420 12.09 -22.82 11.26
N LEU A 421 11.74 -23.82 10.45
CA LEU A 421 10.57 -23.78 9.55
C LEU A 421 9.25 -23.58 10.30
N GLN A 422 9.03 -24.35 11.37
CA GLN A 422 7.81 -24.27 12.17
C GLN A 422 7.65 -22.88 12.81
N ARG A 423 8.73 -22.32 13.37
CA ARG A 423 8.73 -20.99 13.99
C ARG A 423 8.51 -19.88 12.99
N ASN A 424 9.20 -19.93 11.86
CA ASN A 424 9.08 -18.93 10.80
C ASN A 424 7.65 -18.83 10.27
N LYS A 425 6.92 -19.96 10.20
CA LYS A 425 5.51 -19.96 9.77
C LYS A 425 4.52 -19.62 10.87
N ALA A 426 4.83 -19.92 12.13
CA ALA A 426 4.05 -19.45 13.28
C ALA A 426 4.05 -17.92 13.38
N LEU A 427 5.22 -17.28 13.16
CA LEU A 427 5.37 -15.82 13.18
C LEU A 427 4.66 -15.12 12.00
N LEU A 428 4.42 -15.84 10.90
CA LEU A 428 3.72 -15.34 9.72
C LEU A 428 2.20 -15.63 9.72
N ASN A 429 1.65 -16.16 10.83
CA ASN A 429 0.22 -16.48 11.01
C ASN A 429 -0.40 -17.31 9.87
N ARG A 430 0.37 -18.23 9.25
CA ARG A 430 -0.11 -19.14 8.20
C ARG A 430 0.55 -20.51 8.26
N LYS A 431 -0.27 -21.57 8.35
CA LYS A 431 0.19 -22.99 8.32
C LYS A 431 0.26 -23.60 6.91
N ARG A 432 -0.24 -22.91 5.87
CA ARG A 432 -0.36 -23.47 4.50
C ARG A 432 1.03 -23.67 3.86
N GLY A 433 1.27 -24.87 3.30
CA GLY A 433 2.54 -25.28 2.69
C GLY A 433 3.70 -25.47 3.69
N LEU A 434 3.44 -25.46 5.01
CA LEU A 434 4.47 -25.85 5.99
C LEU A 434 4.82 -27.34 5.81
N LYS A 435 3.81 -28.17 5.56
CA LYS A 435 3.97 -29.59 5.27
C LYS A 435 4.93 -29.80 4.08
N ASP A 436 4.64 -29.19 2.94
CA ASP A 436 5.48 -29.30 1.73
C ASP A 436 6.91 -28.73 1.91
N ASP A 437 7.08 -27.73 2.77
CA ASP A 437 8.40 -27.17 3.11
C ASP A 437 9.18 -28.13 4.03
N MET A 438 8.51 -28.74 5.01
CA MET A 438 9.10 -29.75 5.91
C MET A 438 9.44 -31.05 5.17
N GLU A 439 8.54 -31.52 4.30
CA GLU A 439 8.75 -32.71 3.47
C GLU A 439 9.98 -32.55 2.58
N ARG A 440 10.16 -31.39 1.94
CA ARG A 440 11.37 -31.13 1.12
C ARG A 440 12.67 -31.14 1.91
N VAL A 441 12.67 -30.61 3.14
CA VAL A 441 13.86 -30.66 4.01
C VAL A 441 14.17 -32.09 4.42
N ILE A 442 13.14 -32.87 4.77
CA ILE A 442 13.28 -34.29 5.12
C ILE A 442 13.78 -35.09 3.90
N GLU A 443 13.22 -34.88 2.72
CA GLU A 443 13.67 -35.54 1.47
C GLU A 443 15.13 -35.21 1.14
N LYS A 444 15.53 -33.94 1.24
CA LYS A 444 16.93 -33.52 1.06
C LYS A 444 17.87 -34.23 2.03
N TYR A 445 17.43 -34.42 3.27
CA TYR A 445 18.20 -35.09 4.30
C TYR A 445 18.33 -36.59 4.07
N ILE A 446 17.23 -37.27 3.74
CA ILE A 446 17.21 -38.71 3.41
C ILE A 446 18.13 -38.98 2.21
N ASN A 447 18.03 -38.16 1.16
CA ASN A 447 18.86 -38.31 -0.03
C ASN A 447 20.35 -38.10 0.25
N LYS A 448 20.73 -37.38 1.32
CA LYS A 448 22.12 -37.22 1.76
C LYS A 448 22.64 -38.37 2.63
N LYS A 449 21.77 -39.18 3.26
CA LYS A 449 22.16 -40.35 4.06
C LYS A 449 22.22 -41.65 3.23
N VAL A 450 21.56 -41.69 2.07
CA VAL A 450 21.43 -42.89 1.21
C VAL A 450 22.42 -42.91 0.03
N GLY A 451 23.07 -41.78 -0.27
CA GLY A 451 24.22 -41.69 -1.19
C GLY A 451 25.52 -41.52 -0.42
#